data_AF-A0A4W3HSY1-F1
#
_entry.id   AF-A0A4W3HSY1-F1
#
_cell.length_a   1.000
_cell.length_b   1.000
_cell.length_c   1.000
_cell.angle_alpha   90.00
_cell.angle_beta   90.00
_cell.angle_gamma   90.00
#
_symmetry.space_group_name_H-M   'P 1'
#
loop_
_entity.id
_entity.type
_entity.pdbx_description
1 polymer ?
#
loop_
_entity_poly.entity_id
_entity_poly.type
_entity_poly.pdbx_seq_one_letter_code
_entity_poly.pdbx_strand_id
1 'polypeptide(L)'
;CEHGGECSQTWSGFYCDCTGTGYTGETCHRSVHEQSCEAVKHKGRTSGVFPIDPDGSAAAKPFLVYCNMTGEPPSPAPPSPPSPTQPRPTQPSPT
;
A
#
# COMPACT_ATOMS: atom_id res chain seq x y z
N CYS A 1 -9.65 14.74 -4.03
CA CYS A 1 -8.92 13.73 -3.24
C CYS A 1 -9.89 12.63 -2.88
N GLU A 2 -9.40 11.42 -2.65
CA GLU A 2 -10.23 10.26 -2.30
C GLU A 2 -10.51 10.22 -0.80
N HIS A 3 -11.48 9.41 -0.39
CA HIS A 3 -11.88 9.17 1.02
C HIS A 3 -12.13 10.42 1.87
N GLY A 4 -12.65 11.48 1.24
CA GLY A 4 -12.98 12.73 1.93
C GLY A 4 -11.79 13.62 2.25
N GLY A 5 -10.62 13.38 1.63
CA GLY A 5 -9.49 14.31 1.72
C GLY A 5 -9.84 15.69 1.15
N GLU A 6 -9.37 16.75 1.83
CA GLU A 6 -9.61 18.12 1.38
C GLU A 6 -8.71 18.46 0.20
N CYS A 7 -9.31 18.95 -0.88
CA CYS A 7 -8.59 19.31 -2.09
C CYS A 7 -8.40 20.83 -2.15
N SER A 8 -7.15 21.26 -2.29
CA SER A 8 -6.81 22.65 -2.64
C SER A 8 -6.10 22.67 -3.98
N GLN A 9 -6.46 23.60 -4.86
CA GLN A 9 -5.87 23.74 -6.19
C GLN A 9 -5.38 25.17 -6.41
N THR A 10 -4.23 25.29 -7.07
CA THR A 10 -3.70 26.54 -7.62
C THR A 10 -3.50 26.42 -9.13
N TRP A 11 -3.06 27.49 -9.79
CA TRP A 11 -2.81 27.50 -11.23
C TRP A 11 -1.70 26.53 -11.68
N SER A 12 -0.83 26.09 -10.78
CA SER A 12 0.32 25.23 -11.08
C SER A 12 0.24 23.82 -10.49
N GLY A 13 -0.86 23.46 -9.81
CA GLY A 13 -1.00 22.12 -9.22
C GLY A 13 -2.14 21.98 -8.23
N PHE A 14 -2.24 20.80 -7.63
CA PHE A 14 -3.21 20.49 -6.58
C PHE A 14 -2.50 19.86 -5.38
N TYR A 15 -3.15 19.96 -4.22
CA TYR A 15 -2.72 19.34 -2.98
C TYR A 15 -3.93 18.73 -2.28
N CYS A 16 -3.72 17.54 -1.73
CA CYS A 16 -4.70 16.81 -0.96
C CYS A 16 -4.27 16.71 0.50
N ASP A 17 -5.08 17.25 1.40
CA ASP A 17 -4.96 16.96 2.82
C ASP A 17 -5.70 15.65 3.13
N CYS A 18 -4.92 14.62 3.47
CA CYS A 18 -5.44 13.30 3.82
C CYS A 18 -5.65 13.12 5.34
N THR A 19 -5.44 14.16 6.15
CA THR A 19 -5.53 14.09 7.60
C THR A 19 -6.92 13.62 8.05
N GLY A 20 -6.95 12.66 8.98
CA GLY A 20 -8.19 12.09 9.52
C GLY A 20 -8.93 11.12 8.60
N THR A 21 -8.46 10.90 7.36
CA THR A 21 -9.11 9.97 6.42
C THR A 21 -8.72 8.51 6.65
N GLY A 22 -7.54 8.26 7.23
CA GLY A 22 -6.95 6.91 7.27
C GLY A 22 -6.23 6.52 5.97
N TYR A 23 -6.00 7.48 5.07
CA TYR A 23 -5.31 7.28 3.80
C TYR A 23 -4.15 8.28 3.61
N THR A 24 -3.27 7.97 2.66
CA THR A 24 -2.04 8.69 2.34
C THR A 24 -1.76 8.70 0.83
N GLY A 25 -0.71 9.41 0.42
CA GLY A 25 -0.35 9.62 -0.98
C GLY A 25 -0.95 10.91 -1.56
N GLU A 26 -0.56 11.23 -2.79
CA GLU A 26 -0.89 12.49 -3.47
C GLU A 26 -2.40 12.72 -3.61
N THR A 27 -3.18 11.65 -3.76
CA THR A 27 -4.64 11.71 -3.91
C THR A 27 -5.40 11.08 -2.74
N CYS A 28 -4.71 10.70 -1.65
CA CYS A 28 -5.28 9.92 -0.54
C CYS A 28 -5.82 8.53 -0.96
N HIS A 29 -5.20 7.90 -1.96
CA HIS A 29 -5.61 6.58 -2.46
C HIS A 29 -5.06 5.41 -1.63
N ARG A 30 -3.88 5.58 -1.01
CA ARG A 30 -3.20 4.48 -0.31
C ARG A 30 -3.64 4.41 1.14
N SER A 31 -4.01 3.23 1.62
CA SER A 31 -4.30 3.04 3.03
C SER A 31 -3.07 3.20 3.91
N VAL A 32 -3.27 3.65 5.15
CA VAL A 32 -2.21 3.69 6.19
C VAL A 32 -2.03 2.34 6.89
N HIS A 33 -2.92 1.38 6.62
CA HIS A 33 -2.89 0.05 7.23
C HIS A 33 -2.02 -0.91 6.43
N GLU A 34 -1.43 -1.91 7.11
CA GLU A 34 -0.59 -2.90 6.44
C GLU A 34 -1.41 -3.84 5.58
N GLN A 35 -0.81 -4.36 4.51
CA GLN A 35 -1.49 -5.28 3.62
C GLN A 35 -1.58 -6.73 4.14
N SER A 36 -0.81 -7.07 5.17
CA SER A 36 -0.84 -8.40 5.76
C SER A 36 -0.31 -8.44 7.20
N CYS A 37 -0.65 -9.51 7.92
CA CYS A 37 -0.06 -9.78 9.23
C CYS A 37 1.47 -9.95 9.16
N GLU A 38 2.01 -10.45 8.06
CA GLU A 38 3.47 -10.54 7.87
C GLU A 38 4.12 -9.16 7.78
N ALA A 39 3.50 -8.21 7.07
CA ALA A 39 3.96 -6.83 7.05
C ALA A 39 3.90 -6.18 8.44
N VAL A 40 2.84 -6.45 9.21
CA VAL A 40 2.74 -6.03 10.62
C VAL A 40 3.86 -6.64 11.47
N LYS A 41 4.19 -7.92 11.26
CA LYS A 41 5.28 -8.63 11.94
C LYS A 41 6.65 -7.99 11.64
N HIS A 42 6.92 -7.68 10.37
CA HIS A 42 8.17 -7.02 9.96
C HIS A 42 8.32 -5.60 10.53
N LYS A 43 7.22 -4.96 10.94
CA LYS A 43 7.25 -3.71 11.73
C LYS A 43 7.49 -3.91 13.23
N GLY A 44 7.88 -5.11 13.66
CA GLY A 44 8.24 -5.42 15.05
C GLY A 44 7.05 -5.56 16.00
N ARG A 45 5.85 -5.81 15.47
CA ARG A 45 4.64 -5.99 16.29
C ARG A 45 4.51 -7.44 16.77
N THR A 46 3.94 -7.62 17.96
CA THR A 46 3.60 -8.93 18.54
C THR A 46 2.19 -9.36 18.10
N SER A 47 1.81 -10.60 18.43
CA SER A 47 0.46 -11.11 18.17
C SER A 47 -0.62 -10.20 18.76
N GLY A 48 -1.73 -10.03 18.03
CA GLY A 48 -2.80 -9.12 18.42
C GLY A 48 -3.80 -8.85 17.29
N VAL A 49 -4.82 -8.02 17.56
CA VAL A 49 -5.79 -7.59 16.56
C VAL A 49 -5.29 -6.33 15.86
N PHE A 50 -5.23 -6.37 14.52
CA PHE A 50 -4.76 -5.24 13.71
C PHE A 50 -5.72 -4.98 12.54
N PRO A 51 -5.86 -3.70 12.12
CA PRO A 51 -6.45 -3.37 10.84
C PRO A 51 -5.47 -3.73 9.71
N ILE A 52 -5.94 -4.56 8.78
CA ILE A 52 -5.22 -5.00 7.60
C ILE A 52 -5.99 -4.58 6.37
N ASP A 53 -5.29 -4.03 5.39
CA ASP A 53 -5.85 -3.62 4.11
C ASP A 53 -5.17 -4.33 2.93
N PRO A 54 -5.60 -5.56 2.59
CA PRO A 54 -4.86 -6.44 1.66
C PRO A 54 -4.71 -5.90 0.24
N ASP A 55 -5.66 -5.09 -0.24
CA ASP A 55 -5.60 -4.48 -1.55
C ASP A 55 -4.79 -3.16 -1.55
N GLY A 56 -4.41 -2.67 -0.36
CA GLY A 56 -3.72 -1.40 -0.13
C GLY A 56 -4.46 -0.18 -0.69
N SER A 57 -5.73 -0.36 -1.03
CA SER A 57 -6.50 0.52 -1.89
C SER A 57 -7.72 1.05 -1.13
N ALA A 58 -7.81 2.35 -1.08
CA ALA A 58 -9.02 3.17 -1.15
C ALA A 58 -10.42 2.52 -1.02
N ALA A 59 -10.76 1.59 -1.92
CA ALA A 59 -12.15 1.23 -2.18
C ALA A 59 -12.83 0.48 -1.03
N ALA A 60 -12.06 -0.24 -0.20
CA ALA A 60 -12.56 -1.03 0.91
C ALA A 60 -12.14 -0.47 2.27
N LYS A 61 -12.95 -0.77 3.30
CA LYS A 61 -12.54 -0.55 4.68
C LYS A 61 -11.55 -1.64 5.09
N PRO A 62 -10.54 -1.31 5.93
CA PRO A 62 -9.61 -2.29 6.46
C PRO A 62 -10.35 -3.35 7.29
N PHE A 63 -9.85 -4.58 7.24
CA PHE A 63 -10.35 -5.71 8.02
C PHE A 63 -9.67 -5.74 9.37
N LEU A 64 -10.44 -5.90 10.45
CA LEU A 64 -9.90 -6.18 11.78
C LEU A 64 -9.67 -7.68 11.91
N VAL A 65 -8.40 -8.09 11.94
CA VAL A 65 -8.01 -9.51 12.02
C VAL A 65 -7.07 -9.74 13.19
N TYR A 66 -7.11 -10.94 13.76
CA TYR A 66 -6.10 -11.37 14.72
C TYR A 66 -4.87 -11.90 13.97
N CYS A 67 -3.75 -11.22 14.12
CA CYS A 67 -2.47 -11.66 13.58
C CYS A 67 -1.72 -12.50 14.61
N ASN A 68 -1.47 -13.76 14.26
CA ASN A 68 -0.61 -14.63 15.05
C ASN A 68 0.84 -14.51 14.57
N MET A 69 1.70 -13.83 15.34
CA MET A 69 3.10 -13.57 14.98
C MET A 69 4.07 -14.63 15.49
N THR A 70 3.60 -15.59 16.30
CA THR A 70 4.41 -16.69 16.84
C THR A 70 4.48 -17.90 15.91
N GLY A 71 3.81 -17.85 14.75
CA GLY A 71 3.94 -18.88 13.71
C GLY A 71 5.39 -18.98 13.21
N GLU A 72 5.80 -20.21 12.87
CA GLU A 72 7.11 -20.51 12.28
C GLU A 72 7.42 -19.56 11.10
N PRO A 73 8.69 -19.15 10.91
CA PRO A 73 9.06 -18.41 9.71
C PRO A 73 8.62 -19.20 8.47
N PRO A 74 8.09 -18.54 7.42
CA PRO A 74 7.78 -19.24 6.19
C PRO A 74 9.04 -20.00 5.74
N SER A 75 8.87 -21.29 5.42
CA SER A 75 9.93 -22.10 4.81
C SER A 75 10.56 -21.28 3.68
N PRO A 76 11.90 -21.23 3.55
CA PRO A 76 12.56 -20.34 2.60
C PRO A 76 11.87 -20.44 1.24
N ALA A 77 11.33 -19.30 0.79
CA ALA A 77 10.60 -19.26 -0.47
C ALA A 77 11.51 -19.86 -1.56
N PRO A 78 10.98 -20.72 -2.44
CA PRO A 78 11.74 -21.13 -3.60
C PRO A 78 12.22 -19.87 -4.35
N PRO A 79 13.42 -19.89 -4.95
CA PRO A 79 13.95 -18.73 -5.65
C PRO A 79 12.91 -18.22 -6.64
N SER A 80 12.63 -16.91 -6.57
CA SER A 80 11.66 -16.28 -7.46
C SER A 80 12.06 -16.57 -8.92
N PRO A 81 11.11 -16.92 -9.80
CA PRO A 81 11.41 -17.00 -11.22
C PRO A 81 11.95 -15.63 -11.69
N PRO A 82 12.90 -15.61 -12.64
CA PRO A 82 13.41 -14.35 -13.17
C PRO A 82 12.24 -13.53 -13.72
N SER A 83 12.16 -12.26 -13.31
CA SER A 83 11.15 -11.34 -13.83
C SER A 83 11.20 -11.35 -15.36
N PRO A 84 10.04 -11.41 -16.05
CA PRO A 84 10.03 -11.24 -17.50
C PRO A 84 10.62 -9.87 -17.81
N THR A 85 11.74 -9.84 -18.52
CA THR A 85 12.35 -8.61 -19.01
C THR A 85 11.32 -7.92 -19.89
N GLN A 86 10.68 -6.87 -19.34
CA GLN A 86 9.76 -6.07 -20.12
C GLN A 86 10.56 -5.44 -21.27
N PRO A 87 10.17 -5.63 -22.54
CA PRO A 87 10.91 -5.04 -23.65
C PRO A 87 10.91 -3.52 -23.46
N ARG A 88 12.12 -2.94 -23.49
CA ARG A 88 12.33 -1.50 -23.43
C ARG A 88 11.46 -0.84 -24.51
N PRO A 89 10.57 0.11 -24.17
CA PRO A 89 9.86 0.87 -25.18
C PRO A 89 10.87 1.55 -26.12
N THR A 90 10.82 1.21 -27.40
CA THR A 90 11.53 1.96 -28.42
C THR A 90 10.85 3.32 -28.52
N GLN A 91 11.45 4.31 -27.88
CA GLN A 91 11.04 5.70 -28.05
C GLN A 91 11.35 6.11 -29.51
N PRO A 92 10.39 6.63 -30.29
CA PRO A 92 10.67 7.10 -31.63
C PRO A 92 11.60 8.31 -31.56
N SER A 93 12.64 8.29 -32.41
CA SER A 93 13.57 9.40 -32.58
C SER A 93 12.80 10.65 -33.08
N PRO A 94 13.07 11.85 -32.52
CA PRO A 94 12.54 13.08 -33.11
C PRO A 94 13.22 13.34 -34.47
N THR A 95 12.39 13.66 -35.46
CA THR A 95 12.79 14.07 -36.82
C THR A 95 13.41 15.47 -36.82
#